data_AF-A0AAV9KEM1-F1
#
_entry.id   AF-A0AAV9KEM1-F1
#
_cell.length_a   1.000
_cell.length_b   1.000
_cell.length_c   1.000
_cell.angle_alpha   90.00
_cell.angle_beta   90.00
_cell.angle_gamma   90.00
#
_symmetry.space_group_name_H-M   'P 1'
#
loop_
_entity.id
_entity.type
_entity.pdbx_description
1 polymer ?
#
loop_
_entity_poly.entity_id
_entity_poly.type
_entity_poly.pdbx_seq_one_letter_code
_entity_poly.pdbx_strand_id
1 'polypeptide(L)'
;MKKVLEIVGDIDEDTELNRLHLACKEWGFFQLVNHGVNSALMEKVKSEIQAFFDLPMEEKKKFEQQGDVEGYGQAFAVSEEQMLDWGDMLYMITLPTHLRKPHLFRKLPVSLRYDNN
;
A
#
# COMPACT_ATOMS: atom_id res chain seq x y z
N MET A 1 18.56 -20.17 4.50
CA MET A 1 18.15 -19.24 5.59
C MET A 1 16.68 -18.88 5.38
N LYS A 2 15.83 -18.84 6.42
CA LYS A 2 14.40 -18.50 6.28
C LYS A 2 14.25 -16.99 6.03
N LYS A 3 13.50 -16.58 5.00
CA LYS A 3 13.17 -15.17 4.67
C LYS A 3 11.91 -14.65 5.37
N VAL A 4 11.48 -15.35 6.42
CA VAL A 4 10.26 -15.06 7.17
C VAL A 4 10.68 -14.55 8.54
N LEU A 5 10.07 -13.49 9.03
CA LEU A 5 10.26 -12.93 10.38
C LEU A 5 8.93 -12.93 11.12
N GLU A 6 8.99 -12.95 12.44
CA GLU A 6 7.81 -12.96 13.32
C GLU A 6 7.92 -11.87 14.40
N ILE A 7 6.82 -11.17 14.69
CA ILE A 7 6.77 -10.15 15.77
C ILE A 7 6.05 -10.67 17.01
N VAL A 8 5.02 -11.51 16.83
CA VAL A 8 4.22 -12.07 17.94
C VAL A 8 4.38 -13.59 17.98
N GLY A 9 4.77 -14.14 19.13
CA GLY A 9 4.98 -15.57 19.33
C GLY A 9 5.79 -15.87 20.59
N ASP A 10 6.19 -17.14 20.76
CA ASP A 10 7.17 -17.54 21.78
C ASP A 10 8.56 -17.37 21.17
N ILE A 11 9.02 -16.12 21.12
CA ILE A 11 10.17 -15.69 20.34
C ILE A 11 11.37 -15.44 21.25
N ASP A 12 12.53 -15.97 20.84
CA ASP A 12 13.81 -15.47 21.31
C ASP A 12 14.13 -14.16 20.57
N GLU A 13 13.90 -13.01 21.21
CA GLU A 13 14.03 -11.67 20.61
C GLU A 13 15.41 -11.44 19.95
N ASP A 14 16.47 -11.96 20.57
CA ASP A 14 17.85 -11.87 20.05
C ASP A 14 18.02 -12.65 18.74
N THR A 15 17.33 -13.78 18.59
CA THR A 15 17.35 -14.58 17.36
C THR A 15 16.62 -13.89 16.21
N GLU A 16 15.43 -13.32 16.42
CA GLU A 16 14.70 -12.63 15.34
C GLU A 16 15.36 -11.30 14.95
N LEU A 17 15.96 -10.58 15.91
CA LEU A 17 16.72 -9.37 15.61
C LEU A 17 17.92 -9.68 14.69
N ASN A 18 18.65 -10.76 14.97
CA ASN A 18 19.74 -11.19 14.10
C ASN A 18 19.23 -11.63 12.71
N ARG A 19 18.10 -12.35 12.63
CA ARG A 19 17.50 -12.71 11.34
C ARG A 19 17.08 -11.49 10.54
N LEU A 20 16.50 -10.48 11.19
CA LEU A 20 16.18 -9.19 10.56
C LEU A 20 17.44 -8.50 10.05
N HIS A 21 18.49 -8.42 10.86
CA HIS A 21 19.78 -7.84 10.47
C HIS A 21 20.34 -8.51 9.21
N LEU A 22 20.39 -9.84 9.20
CA LEU A 22 20.89 -10.62 8.06
C LEU A 22 19.99 -10.46 6.82
N ALA A 23 18.66 -10.46 6.98
CA ALA A 23 17.74 -10.24 5.88
C ALA A 23 17.93 -8.87 5.22
N CYS A 24 18.06 -7.81 6.03
CA CYS A 24 18.34 -6.46 5.54
C CYS A 24 19.70 -6.38 4.83
N LYS A 25 20.75 -6.98 5.41
CA LYS A 25 22.12 -6.90 4.89
C LYS A 25 22.34 -7.72 3.62
N GLU A 26 21.79 -8.93 3.56
CA GLU A 26 22.09 -9.89 2.49
C GLU A 26 21.05 -9.91 1.37
N TRP A 27 19.80 -9.58 1.68
CA TRP A 27 18.68 -9.71 0.73
C TRP A 27 18.01 -8.39 0.37
N GLY A 28 17.96 -7.44 1.30
CA GLY A 28 17.22 -6.18 1.13
C GLY A 28 15.69 -6.35 1.14
N PHE A 29 15.18 -7.55 1.43
CA PHE A 29 13.74 -7.82 1.54
C PHE A 29 13.46 -9.07 2.40
N PHE A 30 12.30 -9.10 3.06
CA PHE A 30 11.82 -10.21 3.88
C PHE A 30 10.29 -10.22 3.94
N GLN A 31 9.71 -11.36 4.29
CA GLN A 31 8.30 -11.47 4.62
C GLN A 31 8.13 -11.41 6.14
N LEU A 32 7.12 -10.68 6.59
CA LEU A 32 6.76 -10.61 7.99
C LEU A 32 5.42 -11.33 8.17
N VAL A 33 5.40 -12.34 9.05
CA VAL A 33 4.19 -13.04 9.47
C VAL A 33 3.96 -12.80 10.97
N ASN A 34 2.79 -13.16 11.48
CA ASN A 34 2.43 -12.88 12.88
C ASN A 34 2.67 -11.41 13.27
N HIS A 35 2.38 -10.48 12.35
CA HIS A 35 2.68 -9.05 12.44
C HIS A 35 1.73 -8.27 13.37
N GLY A 36 0.77 -8.93 14.01
CA GLY A 36 -0.20 -8.29 14.91
C GLY A 36 -1.34 -7.51 14.22
N VAL A 37 -1.20 -7.13 12.94
CA VAL A 37 -2.31 -6.53 12.17
C VAL A 37 -3.48 -7.51 12.03
N ASN A 38 -4.69 -7.03 12.36
CA ASN A 38 -5.93 -7.81 12.34
C ASN A 38 -6.20 -8.38 10.93
N SER A 39 -6.49 -9.68 10.83
CA SER A 39 -6.73 -10.36 9.55
C SER A 39 -8.00 -9.90 8.84
N ALA A 40 -9.07 -9.57 9.56
CA ALA A 40 -10.30 -9.03 8.98
C ALA A 40 -10.06 -7.64 8.38
N LEU A 41 -9.21 -6.81 8.98
CA LEU A 41 -8.78 -5.54 8.39
C LEU A 41 -8.02 -5.78 7.06
N MET A 42 -7.09 -6.74 7.03
CA MET A 42 -6.34 -7.08 5.81
C MET A 42 -7.27 -7.55 4.68
N GLU A 43 -8.24 -8.41 4.98
CA GLU A 43 -9.23 -8.86 3.97
C GLU A 43 -10.13 -7.72 3.50
N LYS A 44 -10.57 -6.84 4.40
CA LYS A 44 -11.34 -5.65 4.04
C LYS A 44 -10.56 -4.72 3.11
N VAL A 45 -9.28 -4.46 3.38
CA VAL A 45 -8.44 -3.64 2.51
C VAL A 45 -8.35 -4.24 1.11
N LYS A 46 -8.12 -5.55 1.00
CA LYS A 46 -8.09 -6.25 -0.31
C LYS A 46 -9.41 -6.10 -1.06
N SER A 47 -10.54 -6.36 -0.41
CA SER A 47 -11.86 -6.30 -1.05
C SER A 47 -12.23 -4.89 -1.50
N GLU A 48 -11.91 -3.87 -0.71
CA GLU A 48 -12.24 -2.48 -1.03
C GLU A 48 -11.35 -1.92 -2.15
N ILE A 49 -10.07 -2.29 -2.19
CA ILE A 49 -9.18 -1.94 -3.31
C ILE A 49 -9.64 -2.63 -4.59
N GLN A 50 -9.98 -3.92 -4.53
CA GLN A 50 -10.54 -4.64 -5.70
C GLN A 50 -11.80 -3.95 -6.20
N ALA A 51 -12.75 -3.65 -5.30
CA ALA A 51 -13.98 -2.95 -5.63
C ALA A 51 -13.73 -1.58 -6.27
N PHE A 52 -12.71 -0.84 -5.82
CA PHE A 52 -12.30 0.42 -6.46
C PHE A 52 -11.85 0.22 -7.91
N PHE A 53 -10.98 -0.76 -8.18
CA PHE A 53 -10.47 -0.99 -9.53
C PHE A 53 -11.52 -1.57 -10.49
N ASP A 54 -12.52 -2.25 -9.95
CA ASP A 54 -13.69 -2.76 -10.68
C ASP A 54 -14.72 -1.65 -11.02
N LEU A 55 -14.59 -0.44 -10.44
CA LEU A 55 -15.45 0.68 -10.80
C LEU A 55 -15.30 1.09 -12.28
N PRO A 56 -16.35 1.66 -12.89
CA PRO A 56 -16.26 2.29 -14.20
C PRO A 56 -15.16 3.35 -14.25
N MET A 57 -14.57 3.55 -15.43
CA MET A 57 -13.49 4.51 -15.63
C MET A 57 -13.89 5.94 -15.22
N GLU A 58 -15.15 6.33 -15.42
CA GLU A 58 -15.69 7.63 -15.04
C GLU A 58 -15.62 7.88 -13.52
N GLU A 59 -15.81 6.82 -12.72
CA GLU A 59 -15.70 6.88 -11.27
C GLU A 59 -14.23 6.93 -10.84
N LYS A 60 -13.36 6.13 -11.47
CA LYS A 60 -11.92 6.14 -11.20
C LYS A 60 -11.26 7.47 -11.57
N LYS A 61 -11.68 8.10 -12.67
CA LYS A 61 -11.24 9.44 -13.10
C LYS A 61 -11.56 10.54 -12.11
N LYS A 62 -12.49 10.34 -11.17
CA LYS A 62 -12.69 11.29 -10.07
C LYS A 62 -11.45 11.38 -9.16
N PHE A 63 -10.55 10.41 -9.21
CA PHE A 63 -9.28 10.38 -8.49
C PHE A 63 -8.08 10.70 -9.39
N GLU A 64 -8.29 11.10 -10.65
CA GLU A 64 -7.20 11.35 -11.60
C GLU A 64 -6.14 12.30 -11.05
N GLN A 65 -4.88 12.00 -11.33
CA GLN A 65 -3.73 12.85 -11.04
C GLN A 65 -3.90 14.24 -11.68
N GLN A 66 -3.85 15.31 -10.88
CA GLN A 66 -4.03 16.69 -11.34
C GLN A 66 -2.73 17.49 -11.22
N GLY A 67 -1.78 17.23 -12.11
CA GLY A 67 -0.46 17.90 -12.11
C GLY A 67 0.43 17.53 -10.92
N ASP A 68 0.11 16.42 -10.24
CA ASP A 68 0.84 15.83 -9.11
C ASP A 68 0.81 14.30 -9.27
N VAL A 69 1.65 13.57 -8.53
CA VAL A 69 1.73 12.10 -8.56
C VAL A 69 0.61 11.42 -7.78
N GLU A 70 -0.07 12.12 -6.88
CA GLU A 70 -1.18 11.58 -6.09
C GLU A 70 -2.47 11.48 -6.91
N GLY A 71 -3.13 10.32 -6.87
CA GLY A 71 -4.34 10.02 -7.63
C GLY A 71 -4.26 8.69 -8.37
N TYR A 72 -5.30 8.41 -9.14
CA TYR A 72 -5.37 7.33 -10.11
C TYR A 72 -4.66 7.75 -11.40
N GLY A 73 -3.71 6.93 -11.86
CA GLY A 73 -2.89 7.21 -13.02
C GLY A 73 -1.66 6.30 -13.10
N GLN A 74 -0.75 6.61 -14.02
CA GLN A 74 0.57 5.96 -14.12
C GLN A 74 1.68 6.96 -13.76
N ALA A 75 2.88 6.46 -13.48
CA ALA A 75 4.05 7.32 -13.40
C ALA A 75 4.24 8.04 -14.75
N PHE A 76 4.48 9.36 -14.71
CA PHE A 76 4.54 10.22 -15.90
C PHE A 76 5.37 9.59 -17.04
N ALA A 77 4.82 9.63 -18.26
CA ALA A 77 5.59 9.39 -19.47
C ALA A 77 6.50 10.59 -19.72
N VAL A 78 7.79 10.44 -19.45
CA VAL A 78 8.81 11.49 -19.61
C VAL A 78 9.40 11.54 -21.01
N SER A 79 9.20 10.50 -21.84
CA SER A 79 9.58 10.49 -23.26
C SER A 79 8.72 9.52 -24.08
N GLU A 80 8.77 9.63 -25.42
CA GLU A 80 8.05 8.75 -26.35
C GLU A 80 8.62 7.33 -26.38
N GLU A 81 9.90 7.16 -26.02
CA GLU A 81 10.60 5.87 -25.95
C GLU A 81 10.42 5.15 -24.60
N GLN A 82 9.74 5.79 -23.64
CA GLN A 82 9.55 5.20 -22.34
C GLN A 82 8.68 3.95 -22.44
N MET A 83 9.20 2.83 -21.92
CA MET A 83 8.41 1.63 -21.70
C MET A 83 7.47 1.87 -20.53
N LEU A 84 6.17 1.73 -20.79
CA LEU A 84 5.14 1.84 -19.77
C LEU A 84 4.93 0.51 -19.07
N ASP A 85 4.72 0.56 -17.76
CA ASP A 85 4.37 -0.61 -16.98
C ASP A 85 2.96 -1.08 -17.34
N TRP A 86 2.78 -2.41 -17.39
CA TRP A 86 1.46 -3.01 -17.51
C TRP A 86 0.79 -3.07 -16.13
N GLY A 87 0.34 -1.91 -15.65
CA GLY A 87 -0.34 -1.79 -14.37
C GLY A 87 -0.95 -0.41 -14.14
N ASP A 88 -2.12 -0.38 -13.52
CA ASP A 88 -2.75 0.86 -13.05
C ASP A 88 -2.33 1.14 -11.60
N MET A 89 -2.24 2.41 -11.22
CA MET A 89 -1.86 2.83 -9.87
C MET A 89 -2.89 3.80 -9.27
N LEU A 90 -3.16 3.65 -7.97
CA LEU A 90 -3.74 4.68 -7.13
C LEU A 90 -2.72 5.01 -6.03
N TYR A 91 -2.15 6.22 -6.06
CA TYR A 91 -1.13 6.65 -5.11
C TYR A 91 -1.64 7.80 -4.24
N MET A 92 -1.43 7.73 -2.93
CA MET A 92 -1.84 8.78 -1.99
C MET A 92 -0.90 8.85 -0.78
N ILE A 93 -0.60 10.06 -0.34
CA ILE A 93 0.11 10.31 0.90
C ILE A 93 -0.87 10.20 2.07
N THR A 94 -0.59 9.28 3.00
CA THR A 94 -1.43 9.01 4.16
C THR A 94 -0.93 9.67 5.45
N LEU A 95 0.37 9.98 5.55
CA LEU A 95 0.97 10.64 6.69
C LEU A 95 2.11 11.60 6.25
N PRO A 96 2.35 12.68 7.01
CA PRO A 96 1.51 13.20 8.09
C PRO A 96 0.14 13.70 7.59
N THR A 97 -0.84 13.78 8.48
CA THR A 97 -2.26 14.01 8.12
C THR A 97 -2.51 15.32 7.36
N HIS A 98 -1.69 16.36 7.59
CA HIS A 98 -1.81 17.65 6.90
C HIS A 98 -1.37 17.61 5.43
N LEU A 99 -0.64 16.57 4.98
CA LEU A 99 -0.29 16.38 3.57
C LEU A 99 -1.39 15.65 2.78
N ARG A 100 -2.37 15.04 3.47
CA ARG A 100 -3.48 14.35 2.80
C ARG A 100 -4.24 15.32 1.91
N LYS A 101 -4.36 15.02 0.62
CA LYS A 101 -5.16 15.80 -0.32
C LYS A 101 -6.66 15.65 0.00
N PRO A 102 -7.35 16.70 0.50
CA PRO A 102 -8.72 16.54 0.96
C PRO A 102 -9.69 16.12 -0.15
N HIS A 103 -9.40 16.52 -1.40
CA HIS A 103 -10.24 16.18 -2.56
C HIS A 103 -10.15 14.71 -2.98
N LEU A 104 -9.03 14.02 -2.70
CA LEU A 104 -8.88 12.57 -2.91
C LEU A 104 -9.51 11.80 -1.75
N PHE A 105 -9.13 12.14 -0.52
CA PHE A 105 -9.60 11.43 0.67
C PHE A 105 -11.12 11.49 0.81
N ARG A 106 -11.77 12.64 0.57
CA ARG A 106 -13.25 12.76 0.68
C ARG A 106 -14.01 11.84 -0.29
N LYS A 107 -13.40 11.47 -1.41
CA LYS A 107 -14.02 10.60 -2.43
C LYS A 107 -13.84 9.13 -2.11
N LEU A 108 -12.86 8.76 -1.27
CA LEU A 108 -12.67 7.37 -0.85
C LEU A 108 -13.95 6.86 -0.16
N PRO A 109 -14.33 5.60 -0.43
CA PRO A 109 -15.32 4.88 0.38
C PRO A 109 -15.08 5.10 1.87
N VAL A 110 -16.14 5.29 2.64
CA VAL A 110 -16.05 5.49 4.10
C VAL A 110 -15.28 4.34 4.75
N SER A 111 -15.49 3.13 4.24
CA SER A 111 -14.78 1.89 4.59
C SER A 111 -13.26 1.95 4.45
N LEU A 112 -12.74 2.78 3.53
CA LEU A 112 -11.31 3.01 3.29
C LEU A 112 -10.77 4.26 4.01
N ARG A 113 -11.64 5.14 4.50
CA ARG A 113 -11.24 6.36 5.23
C ARG A 113 -11.06 6.15 6.72
N TYR A 114 -11.90 5.30 7.31
CA TYR A 114 -11.97 5.10 8.74
C TYR A 114 -12.02 3.61 9.04
N ASP A 115 -11.32 3.21 10.11
CA ASP A 115 -11.60 1.93 10.73
C ASP A 115 -12.92 2.09 11.51
N ASN A 116 -13.93 1.29 11.17
CA ASN A 116 -15.24 1.32 11.84
C ASN A 116 -15.22 0.37 13.04
N ASN A 117 -14.19 0.47 13.88
CA ASN A 117 -14.03 -0.31 15.11
C ASN A 117 -14.31 0.56 16.32
#